data_AF-U7TPK9-F1
#
_entry.id   AF-U7TPK9-F1
#
_cell.length_a   1.000
_cell.length_b   1.000
_cell.length_c   1.000
_cell.angle_alpha   90.00
_cell.angle_beta   90.00
_cell.angle_gamma   90.00
#
_symmetry.space_group_name_H-M   'P 1'
#
loop_
_entity.id
_entity.type
_entity.pdbx_description
1 polymer ?
#
loop_
_entity_poly.entity_id
_entity_poly.type
_entity_poly.pdbx_seq_one_letter_code
_entity_poly.pdbx_strand_id
1 'polypeptide(L)'
;MSKKKEKDNLPDIIKAEELELKFPKNKYLEKKETDRIENAILKGGVATGDGKCFVKLTHLSKIIVSDKAAAARVYNNADEKYKLEDSKEKFLEIPEIQKELTRRLEEPRPALEREKLIHSEECLKTFRENEFLNKNRLIESDRIVKGRLTIGAEKIKNEKIEECQLSGEKFNGNAEAHHIERVADEPNKALDTENLIVTTDKIHKEIHKENAETPEELKKFIDDRGYSTPKNLEKILKKKKK
;
A
#
# COMPACT_ATOMS: atom_id res chain seq x y z
N MET A 1 2.24 -35.35 -3.60
CA MET A 1 3.26 -34.35 -3.98
C MET A 1 3.01 -33.08 -3.19
N SER A 2 3.80 -32.85 -2.13
CA SER A 2 3.64 -31.68 -1.26
C SER A 2 4.05 -30.40 -2.00
N LYS A 3 3.13 -29.44 -2.07
CA LYS A 3 3.42 -28.07 -2.53
C LYS A 3 4.54 -27.49 -1.65
N LYS A 4 5.72 -27.24 -2.24
CA LYS A 4 6.72 -26.37 -1.63
C LYS A 4 6.07 -24.99 -1.49
N LYS A 5 5.84 -24.52 -0.26
CA LYS A 5 5.60 -23.10 0.02
C LYS A 5 6.81 -22.32 -0.50
N GLU A 6 6.60 -21.39 -1.42
CA GLU A 6 7.59 -20.36 -1.69
C GLU A 6 7.94 -19.69 -0.35
N LYS A 7 9.23 -19.46 -0.11
CA LYS A 7 9.66 -18.70 1.06
C LYS A 7 9.22 -17.26 0.80
N ASP A 8 8.21 -16.81 1.53
CA ASP A 8 7.86 -15.40 1.67
C ASP A 8 9.05 -14.69 2.32
N ASN A 9 10.01 -14.26 1.50
CA ASN A 9 11.07 -13.36 1.94
C ASN A 9 10.51 -11.94 1.79
N LEU A 10 10.70 -11.13 2.84
CA LEU A 10 10.41 -9.71 2.76
C LEU A 10 11.19 -9.07 1.59
N PRO A 11 10.63 -8.00 0.96
CA PRO A 11 11.40 -7.16 0.06
C PRO A 11 12.64 -6.59 0.78
N ASP A 12 13.58 -6.03 0.03
CA ASP A 12 14.70 -5.31 0.63
C ASP A 12 14.17 -4.20 1.54
N ILE A 13 14.43 -4.35 2.85
CA ILE A 13 14.00 -3.44 3.90
C ILE A 13 15.17 -2.62 4.42
N ILE A 14 14.92 -1.35 4.66
CA ILE A 14 15.80 -0.42 5.36
C ILE A 14 15.28 -0.31 6.78
N LYS A 15 16.11 -0.57 7.79
CA LYS A 15 15.64 -0.48 9.18
C LYS A 15 15.62 0.98 9.64
N ALA A 16 14.67 1.32 10.51
CA ALA A 16 14.63 2.66 11.10
C ALA A 16 15.90 3.00 11.90
N GLU A 17 16.56 2.00 12.49
CA GLU A 17 17.86 2.18 13.18
C GLU A 17 19.02 2.59 12.26
N GLU A 18 18.90 2.35 10.95
CA GLU A 18 19.90 2.71 9.95
C GLU A 18 19.68 4.14 9.41
N LEU A 19 18.58 4.78 9.78
CA LEU A 19 18.21 6.13 9.36
C LEU A 19 18.61 7.17 10.42
N GLU A 20 19.04 8.34 9.97
CA GLU A 20 19.21 9.49 10.86
C GLU A 20 17.82 10.06 11.24
N LEU A 21 17.30 9.65 12.39
CA LEU A 21 16.01 10.10 12.93
C LEU A 21 16.21 11.03 14.12
N LYS A 22 15.77 12.29 13.97
CA LYS A 22 15.75 13.30 15.04
C LYS A 22 14.32 13.46 15.55
N PHE A 23 13.95 12.67 16.56
CA PHE A 23 12.63 12.76 17.15
C PHE A 23 12.40 14.10 17.87
N PRO A 24 11.15 14.62 17.84
CA PRO A 24 10.80 15.86 18.51
C PRO A 24 10.94 15.71 20.03
N LYS A 25 11.13 16.83 20.73
CA LYS A 25 11.11 16.84 22.20
C LYS A 25 9.70 17.07 22.68
N ASN A 26 9.28 16.33 23.72
CA ASN A 26 8.04 16.61 24.45
C ASN A 26 8.38 17.17 25.85
N LYS A 27 7.77 18.31 26.20
CA LYS A 27 8.04 19.01 27.48
C LYS A 27 7.18 18.53 28.65
N TYR A 28 6.14 17.74 28.36
CA TYR A 28 5.18 17.22 29.34
C TYR A 28 5.45 15.77 29.72
N LEU A 29 6.23 15.05 28.92
CA LEU A 29 6.58 13.65 29.14
C LEU A 29 7.96 13.52 29.79
N GLU A 30 8.10 12.52 30.66
CA GLU A 30 9.41 12.12 31.14
C GLU A 30 10.21 11.45 30.03
N LYS A 31 11.54 11.52 30.12
CA LYS A 31 12.45 10.87 29.15
C LYS A 31 12.14 9.38 28.98
N LYS A 32 11.82 8.66 30.05
CA LYS A 32 11.46 7.23 29.99
C LYS A 32 10.20 6.97 29.15
N GLU A 33 9.28 7.93 29.12
CA GLU A 33 8.02 7.83 28.38
C GLU A 33 8.24 8.08 26.90
N THR A 34 9.04 9.10 26.55
CA THR A 34 9.43 9.37 25.16
C THR A 34 10.33 8.26 24.62
N ASP A 35 11.35 7.84 25.38
CA ASP A 35 12.27 6.75 25.02
C ASP A 35 11.51 5.45 24.68
N ARG A 36 10.40 5.16 25.36
CA ARG A 36 9.61 3.95 25.10
C ARG A 36 8.98 3.95 23.72
N ILE A 37 8.53 5.11 23.24
CA ILE A 37 7.90 5.29 21.92
C ILE A 37 9.00 5.34 20.85
N GLU A 38 10.02 6.15 21.07
CA GLU A 38 11.14 6.33 20.14
C GLU A 38 11.88 5.01 19.88
N ASN A 39 12.21 4.26 20.93
CA ASN A 39 12.83 2.95 20.79
C ASN A 39 11.91 1.94 20.09
N ALA A 40 10.58 2.08 20.23
CA ALA A 40 9.65 1.20 19.53
C ALA A 40 9.68 1.44 18.01
N ILE A 41 9.88 2.69 17.59
CA ILE A 41 10.04 3.06 16.19
C ILE A 41 11.44 2.68 15.69
N LEU A 42 12.52 2.99 16.42
CA LEU A 42 13.88 2.65 15.99
C LEU A 42 14.09 1.14 15.81
N LYS A 43 13.61 0.33 16.76
CA LYS A 43 13.82 -1.12 16.78
C LYS A 43 12.73 -1.90 16.03
N GLY A 44 11.58 -1.29 15.83
CA GLY A 44 10.41 -1.93 15.21
C GLY A 44 10.06 -1.38 13.83
N GLY A 45 10.61 -0.24 13.44
CA GLY A 45 10.33 0.44 12.19
C GLY A 45 11.18 -0.10 11.05
N VAL A 46 10.55 -0.26 9.88
CA VAL A 46 11.22 -0.65 8.63
C VAL A 46 10.62 0.16 7.49
N ALA A 47 11.40 0.39 6.44
CA ALA A 47 10.96 0.99 5.21
C ALA A 47 11.30 0.11 4.01
N THR A 48 10.47 0.12 2.99
CA THR A 48 10.75 -0.55 1.71
C THR A 48 11.53 0.39 0.77
N GLY A 49 12.10 -0.15 -0.31
CA GLY A 49 12.88 0.64 -1.28
C GLY A 49 12.11 1.79 -1.96
N ASP A 50 10.80 1.66 -2.11
CA ASP A 50 9.87 2.70 -2.58
C ASP A 50 9.52 3.74 -1.48
N GLY A 51 10.07 3.57 -0.28
CA GLY A 51 9.91 4.49 0.84
C GLY A 51 8.65 4.31 1.67
N LYS A 52 7.83 3.26 1.48
CA LYS A 52 6.73 2.99 2.43
C LYS A 52 7.30 2.60 3.79
N CYS A 53 6.62 3.02 4.86
CA CYS A 53 7.11 2.85 6.22
C CYS A 53 6.15 1.97 7.02
N PHE A 54 6.71 1.02 7.76
CA PHE A 54 5.97 0.06 8.55
C PHE A 54 6.54 -0.06 9.97
N VAL A 55 5.70 -0.56 10.88
CA VAL A 55 6.08 -0.86 12.26
C VAL A 55 5.70 -2.29 12.59
N LYS A 56 6.63 -3.00 13.22
CA LYS A 56 6.45 -4.38 13.69
C LYS A 56 5.35 -4.47 14.74
N LEU A 57 4.48 -5.47 14.61
CA LEU A 57 3.35 -5.72 15.50
C LEU A 57 3.76 -5.81 16.98
N THR A 58 4.93 -6.40 17.27
CA THR A 58 5.45 -6.54 18.64
C THR A 58 5.85 -5.21 19.28
N HIS A 59 5.98 -4.14 18.49
CA HIS A 59 6.28 -2.78 18.93
C HIS A 59 5.05 -1.86 18.90
N LEU A 60 4.03 -2.19 18.11
CA LEU A 60 2.85 -1.37 17.88
C LEU A 60 2.12 -0.94 19.18
N SER A 61 1.98 -1.84 20.16
CA SER A 61 1.36 -1.53 21.46
C SER A 61 1.96 -0.31 22.19
N LYS A 62 3.26 -0.06 22.02
CA LYS A 62 3.94 1.09 22.64
C LYS A 62 3.61 2.40 21.90
N ILE A 63 3.42 2.33 20.59
CA ILE A 63 3.13 3.47 19.73
C ILE A 63 1.67 3.90 19.87
N ILE A 64 0.73 2.95 19.86
CA ILE A 64 -0.71 3.24 20.07
C ILE A 64 -1.09 3.41 21.56
N VAL A 65 -0.10 3.44 22.45
CA VAL A 65 -0.25 3.62 23.90
C VAL A 65 -1.30 2.66 24.47
N SER A 66 -1.09 1.36 24.26
CA SER A 66 -2.06 0.33 24.62
C SER A 66 -1.40 -1.01 24.93
N ASP A 67 -2.22 -2.06 25.09
CA ASP A 67 -1.75 -3.42 25.28
C ASP A 67 -1.52 -4.16 23.94
N LYS A 68 -0.99 -5.38 24.03
CA LYS A 68 -0.72 -6.22 22.86
C LYS A 68 -2.00 -6.71 22.17
N ALA A 69 -3.10 -6.88 22.91
CA ALA A 69 -4.36 -7.35 22.36
C ALA A 69 -5.00 -6.27 21.47
N ALA A 70 -4.95 -5.01 21.90
CA ALA A 70 -5.34 -3.86 21.10
C ALA A 70 -4.48 -3.75 19.83
N ALA A 71 -3.15 -3.88 19.96
CA ALA A 71 -2.27 -3.86 18.79
C ALA A 71 -2.59 -4.99 17.78
N ALA A 72 -2.86 -6.20 18.26
CA ALA A 72 -3.28 -7.32 17.41
C ALA A 72 -4.61 -7.05 16.71
N ARG A 73 -5.59 -6.43 17.38
CA ARG A 73 -6.86 -6.04 16.75
C ARG A 73 -6.66 -5.01 15.64
N VAL A 74 -5.85 -3.97 15.89
CA VAL A 74 -5.53 -2.96 14.87
C VAL A 74 -4.92 -3.61 13.64
N TYR A 75 -3.93 -4.49 13.83
CA TYR A 75 -3.31 -5.23 12.74
C TYR A 75 -4.31 -6.14 12.00
N ASN A 76 -5.12 -6.92 12.71
CA ASN A 76 -6.04 -7.86 12.09
C ASN A 76 -7.15 -7.16 11.29
N ASN A 77 -7.58 -5.97 11.73
CA ASN A 77 -8.62 -5.19 11.07
C ASN A 77 -8.12 -4.35 9.89
N ALA A 78 -6.80 -4.20 9.73
CA ALA A 78 -6.23 -3.51 8.58
C ALA A 78 -6.42 -4.35 7.30
N ASP A 79 -6.55 -3.67 6.16
CA ASP A 79 -6.51 -4.30 4.84
C ASP A 79 -5.13 -4.95 4.61
N GLU A 80 -5.10 -6.10 3.94
CA GLU A 80 -3.87 -6.82 3.58
C GLU A 80 -2.87 -5.94 2.82
N LYS A 81 -3.34 -4.95 2.05
CA LYS A 81 -2.45 -4.02 1.32
C LYS A 81 -1.56 -3.15 2.22
N TYR A 82 -1.97 -2.95 3.48
CA TYR A 82 -1.21 -2.19 4.48
C TYR A 82 -0.37 -3.10 5.40
N LYS A 83 -0.33 -4.41 5.13
CA LYS A 83 0.43 -5.38 5.89
C LYS A 83 1.66 -5.78 5.11
N LEU A 84 2.74 -5.95 5.84
CA LEU A 84 3.95 -6.59 5.36
C LEU A 84 4.26 -7.73 6.32
N GLU A 85 4.31 -8.96 5.82
CA GLU A 85 4.58 -10.14 6.65
C GLU A 85 5.48 -11.17 5.97
N ASP A 86 6.28 -11.84 6.79
CA ASP A 86 6.92 -13.11 6.46
C ASP A 86 6.52 -14.18 7.49
N SER A 87 7.11 -15.37 7.38
CA SER A 87 6.84 -16.48 8.31
C SER A 87 7.09 -16.18 9.80
N LYS A 88 7.80 -15.11 10.15
CA LYS A 88 8.27 -14.76 11.49
C LYS A 88 7.78 -13.39 11.96
N GLU A 89 7.65 -12.44 11.05
CA GLU A 89 7.49 -11.02 11.37
C GLU A 89 6.27 -10.43 10.67
N LYS A 90 5.55 -9.60 11.43
CA LYS A 90 4.34 -8.91 10.97
C LYS A 90 4.51 -7.43 11.19
N PHE A 91 4.24 -6.65 10.16
CA PHE A 91 4.39 -5.20 10.15
C PHE A 91 3.12 -4.54 9.62
N LEU A 92 2.80 -3.38 10.18
CA LEU A 92 1.67 -2.55 9.77
C LEU A 92 2.19 -1.23 9.22
N GLU A 93 1.65 -0.78 8.09
CA GLU A 93 2.03 0.48 7.47
C GLU A 93 1.58 1.68 8.32
N ILE A 94 2.38 2.76 8.32
CA ILE A 94 2.12 3.97 9.11
C ILE A 94 0.71 4.56 8.92
N PRO A 95 0.09 4.61 7.72
CA PRO A 95 -1.25 5.16 7.55
C PRO A 95 -2.32 4.52 8.44
N GLU A 96 -2.34 3.19 8.58
CA GLU A 96 -3.30 2.51 9.46
C GLU A 96 -2.98 2.74 10.95
N ILE A 97 -1.71 2.93 11.30
CA ILE A 97 -1.31 3.33 12.65
C ILE A 97 -1.79 4.74 12.96
N GLN A 98 -1.62 5.69 12.02
CA GLN A 98 -2.06 7.07 12.17
C GLN A 98 -3.57 7.16 12.32
N LYS A 99 -4.34 6.41 11.51
CA LYS A 99 -5.79 6.28 11.65
C LYS A 99 -6.21 5.85 13.06
N GLU A 100 -5.53 4.86 13.63
CA GLU A 100 -5.80 4.44 15.02
C GLU A 100 -5.39 5.50 16.05
N LEU A 101 -4.26 6.20 15.85
CA LEU A 101 -3.84 7.31 16.73
C LEU A 101 -4.86 8.45 16.73
N THR A 102 -5.33 8.88 15.55
CA THR A 102 -6.38 9.91 15.41
C THR A 102 -7.65 9.50 16.15
N ARG A 103 -8.14 8.28 15.91
CA ARG A 103 -9.32 7.75 16.61
C ARG A 103 -9.15 7.81 18.13
N ARG A 104 -7.97 7.43 18.65
CA ARG A 104 -7.68 7.47 20.10
C ARG A 104 -7.58 8.88 20.66
N LEU A 105 -7.07 9.84 19.87
CA LEU A 105 -7.00 11.25 20.25
C LEU A 105 -8.38 11.92 20.28
N GLU A 106 -9.39 11.35 19.62
CA GLU A 106 -10.78 11.82 19.71
C GLU A 106 -11.54 11.23 20.91
N GLU A 107 -11.02 10.17 21.52
CA GLU A 107 -11.62 9.52 22.68
C GLU A 107 -11.30 10.22 24.02
N PRO A 108 -12.18 10.10 25.04
CA PRO A 108 -11.88 10.56 26.39
C PRO A 108 -10.75 9.71 27.00
N ARG A 109 -9.57 10.32 27.16
CA ARG A 109 -8.37 9.65 27.69
C ARG A 109 -7.68 10.49 28.77
N PRO A 110 -6.92 9.85 29.67
CA PRO A 110 -6.05 10.56 30.61
C PRO A 110 -5.08 11.50 29.88
N ALA A 111 -4.82 12.67 30.46
CA ALA A 111 -3.94 13.69 29.86
C ALA A 111 -2.56 13.12 29.48
N LEU A 112 -1.97 12.29 30.35
CA LEU A 112 -0.67 11.67 30.09
C LEU A 112 -0.70 10.67 28.92
N GLU A 113 -1.79 9.92 28.74
CA GLU A 113 -1.95 9.06 27.56
C GLU A 113 -2.10 9.87 26.29
N ARG A 114 -2.86 10.97 26.36
CA ARG A 114 -3.05 11.89 25.24
C ARG A 114 -1.71 12.48 24.78
N GLU A 115 -0.88 12.95 25.71
CA GLU A 115 0.46 13.46 25.40
C GLU A 115 1.36 12.40 24.75
N LYS A 116 1.31 11.14 25.21
CA LYS A 116 2.03 10.02 24.58
C LYS A 116 1.54 9.74 23.17
N LEU A 117 0.23 9.80 22.91
CA LEU A 117 -0.33 9.61 21.57
C LEU A 117 0.09 10.73 20.61
N ILE A 118 0.11 11.99 21.08
CA ILE A 118 0.62 13.13 20.31
C ILE A 118 2.10 12.90 19.96
N HIS A 119 2.93 12.57 20.96
CA HIS A 119 4.36 12.27 20.74
C HIS A 119 4.56 11.12 19.73
N SER A 120 3.76 10.06 19.83
CA SER A 120 3.77 8.96 18.85
C SER A 120 3.47 9.43 17.43
N GLU A 121 2.47 10.30 17.24
CA GLU A 121 2.12 10.84 15.92
C GLU A 121 3.27 11.65 15.33
N GLU A 122 3.90 12.51 16.14
CA GLU A 122 5.04 13.31 15.71
C GLU A 122 6.28 12.44 15.40
N CYS A 123 6.58 11.42 16.21
CA CYS A 123 7.68 10.51 15.94
C CYS A 123 7.47 9.67 14.67
N LEU A 124 6.24 9.20 14.42
CA LEU A 124 5.90 8.50 13.16
C LEU A 124 6.01 9.43 11.96
N LYS A 125 5.64 10.70 12.12
CA LYS A 125 5.86 11.73 11.09
C LYS A 125 7.36 11.89 10.81
N THR A 126 8.21 12.02 11.82
CA THR A 126 9.68 12.10 11.63
C THR A 126 10.21 10.89 10.85
N PHE A 127 9.74 9.68 11.17
CA PHE A 127 10.14 8.47 10.45
C PHE A 127 9.67 8.49 8.99
N ARG A 128 8.38 8.77 8.75
CA ARG A 128 7.82 8.87 7.40
C ARG A 128 8.51 9.93 6.56
N GLU A 129 8.76 11.10 7.13
CA GLU A 129 9.34 12.28 6.45
C GLU A 129 10.88 12.28 6.43
N ASN A 130 11.52 11.15 6.76
CA ASN A 130 12.97 11.05 6.68
C ASN A 130 13.46 11.43 5.27
N GLU A 131 14.51 12.26 5.20
CA GLU A 131 15.02 12.85 3.96
C GLU A 131 15.39 11.79 2.91
N PHE A 132 16.07 10.72 3.34
CA PHE A 132 16.48 9.63 2.46
C PHE A 132 15.26 8.91 1.86
N LEU A 133 14.25 8.61 2.69
CA LEU A 133 13.03 7.96 2.23
C LEU A 133 12.21 8.86 1.29
N ASN A 134 12.12 10.16 1.60
CA ASN A 134 11.45 11.15 0.76
C ASN A 134 12.11 11.24 -0.63
N LYS A 135 13.45 11.26 -0.68
CA LYS A 135 14.18 11.23 -1.95
C LYS A 135 13.88 9.98 -2.78
N ASN A 136 13.79 8.81 -2.13
CA ASN A 136 13.43 7.57 -2.83
C ASN A 136 12.01 7.63 -3.42
N ARG A 137 11.02 8.15 -2.69
CA ARG A 137 9.65 8.32 -3.20
C ARG A 137 9.60 9.23 -4.43
N LEU A 138 10.36 10.33 -4.42
CA LEU A 138 10.43 11.26 -5.56
C LEU A 138 11.06 10.59 -6.80
N ILE A 139 12.18 9.88 -6.61
CA ILE A 139 12.83 9.14 -7.69
C ILE A 139 11.90 8.06 -8.25
N GLU A 140 11.17 7.36 -7.39
CA GLU A 140 10.21 6.34 -7.81
C GLU A 140 9.04 6.94 -8.58
N SER A 141 8.53 8.09 -8.15
CA SER A 141 7.54 8.87 -8.91
C SER A 141 8.05 9.22 -10.32
N ASP A 142 9.29 9.68 -10.45
CA ASP A 142 9.88 10.00 -11.77
C ASP A 142 10.01 8.76 -12.66
N ARG A 143 10.37 7.60 -12.07
CA ARG A 143 10.42 6.32 -12.78
C ARG A 143 9.04 5.89 -13.25
N ILE A 144 8.02 6.02 -12.41
CA ILE A 144 6.63 5.75 -12.75
C ILE A 144 6.19 6.61 -13.93
N VAL A 145 6.45 7.92 -13.89
CA VAL A 145 6.08 8.84 -14.99
C VAL A 145 6.70 8.40 -16.31
N LYS A 146 7.99 8.03 -16.30
CA LYS A 146 8.68 7.55 -17.51
C LYS A 146 8.15 6.20 -17.98
N GLY A 147 8.02 5.22 -17.09
CA GLY A 147 7.59 3.86 -17.43
C GLY A 147 6.14 3.79 -17.92
N ARG A 148 5.26 4.68 -17.45
CA ARG A 148 3.86 4.73 -17.88
C ARG A 148 3.68 5.00 -19.38
N LEU A 149 4.66 5.64 -20.02
CA LEU A 149 4.62 5.92 -21.45
C LEU A 149 4.74 4.65 -22.30
N THR A 150 5.36 3.59 -21.76
CA THR A 150 5.67 2.37 -22.52
C THR A 150 4.98 1.13 -21.99
N ILE A 151 4.56 1.10 -20.72
CA ILE A 151 4.05 -0.12 -20.05
C ILE A 151 2.90 -0.82 -20.78
N GLY A 152 1.97 -0.06 -21.38
CA GLY A 152 0.85 -0.63 -22.14
C GLY A 152 1.33 -1.35 -23.40
N ALA A 153 2.22 -0.72 -24.16
CA ALA A 153 2.82 -1.32 -25.35
C ALA A 153 3.72 -2.52 -24.99
N GLU A 154 4.45 -2.44 -23.88
CA GLU A 154 5.25 -3.54 -23.35
C GLU A 154 4.38 -4.73 -22.95
N LYS A 155 3.26 -4.51 -22.25
CA LYS A 155 2.30 -5.58 -21.91
C LYS A 155 1.79 -6.28 -23.17
N ILE A 156 1.28 -5.53 -24.14
CA ILE A 156 0.75 -6.07 -25.40
C ILE A 156 1.80 -6.93 -26.10
N LYS A 157 3.03 -6.42 -26.23
CA LYS A 157 4.14 -7.10 -26.89
C LYS A 157 4.58 -8.36 -26.14
N ASN A 158 4.79 -8.26 -24.82
CA ASN A 158 5.36 -9.33 -24.00
C ASN A 158 4.36 -10.48 -23.81
N GLU A 159 3.08 -10.16 -23.62
CA GLU A 159 2.02 -11.16 -23.47
C GLU A 159 1.42 -11.62 -24.81
N LYS A 160 1.89 -11.05 -25.94
CA LYS A 160 1.42 -11.35 -27.31
C LYS A 160 -0.10 -11.25 -27.45
N ILE A 161 -0.64 -10.13 -26.96
CA ILE A 161 -2.09 -9.92 -26.93
C ILE A 161 -2.55 -9.44 -28.31
N GLU A 162 -3.30 -10.29 -29.00
CA GLU A 162 -3.82 -10.01 -30.35
C GLU A 162 -5.31 -9.63 -30.36
N GLU A 163 -6.00 -9.85 -29.24
CA GLU A 163 -7.45 -9.67 -29.09
C GLU A 163 -7.79 -8.89 -27.82
N CYS A 164 -8.91 -8.15 -27.86
CA CYS A 164 -9.46 -7.45 -26.72
C CYS A 164 -9.72 -8.42 -25.56
N GLN A 165 -9.15 -8.13 -24.39
CA GLN A 165 -9.30 -9.01 -23.23
C GLN A 165 -10.73 -9.00 -22.65
N LEU A 166 -11.60 -8.07 -23.08
CA LEU A 166 -13.01 -7.99 -22.69
C LEU A 166 -13.94 -8.59 -23.74
N SER A 167 -13.90 -8.08 -24.98
CA SER A 167 -14.83 -8.47 -26.04
C SER A 167 -14.36 -9.68 -26.87
N GLY A 168 -13.07 -10.02 -26.85
CA GLY A 168 -12.48 -11.03 -27.73
C GLY A 168 -12.27 -10.56 -29.18
N GLU A 169 -12.55 -9.29 -29.51
CA GLU A 169 -12.34 -8.76 -30.85
C GLU A 169 -10.85 -8.61 -31.17
N LYS A 170 -10.43 -8.99 -32.38
CA LYS A 170 -9.06 -8.78 -32.86
C LYS A 170 -8.71 -7.31 -32.94
N PHE A 171 -7.48 -6.98 -32.54
CA PHE A 171 -6.97 -5.62 -32.67
C PHE A 171 -6.60 -5.30 -34.12
N ASN A 172 -7.04 -4.12 -34.59
CA ASN A 172 -6.70 -3.58 -35.90
C ASN A 172 -5.90 -2.28 -35.75
N GLY A 173 -4.86 -2.32 -34.90
CA GLY A 173 -4.05 -1.14 -34.57
C GLY A 173 -4.67 -0.19 -33.53
N ASN A 174 -5.72 -0.62 -32.84
CA ASN A 174 -6.49 0.17 -31.87
C ASN A 174 -6.44 -0.40 -30.44
N ALA A 175 -5.37 -1.14 -30.11
CA ALA A 175 -5.18 -1.71 -28.78
C ALA A 175 -4.73 -0.62 -27.79
N GLU A 176 -5.42 -0.51 -26.66
CA GLU A 176 -5.07 0.40 -25.56
C GLU A 176 -5.11 -0.34 -24.22
N ALA A 177 -4.18 0.02 -23.32
CA ALA A 177 -4.14 -0.54 -21.98
C ALA A 177 -4.86 0.39 -20.99
N HIS A 178 -5.77 -0.19 -20.21
CA HIS A 178 -6.52 0.47 -19.14
C HIS A 178 -6.03 -0.05 -17.77
N HIS A 179 -5.83 0.84 -16.81
CA HIS A 179 -5.49 0.46 -15.43
C HIS A 179 -6.73 0.03 -14.66
N ILE A 180 -6.70 -1.14 -14.02
CA ILE A 180 -7.82 -1.67 -13.22
C ILE A 180 -8.03 -0.84 -11.96
N GLU A 181 -6.93 -0.57 -11.24
CA GLU A 181 -6.89 0.37 -10.13
C GLU A 181 -6.19 1.64 -10.63
N ARG A 182 -6.87 2.78 -10.51
CA ARG A 182 -6.42 4.07 -11.03
C ARG A 182 -5.05 4.43 -10.49
N VAL A 183 -4.19 4.91 -11.37
CA VAL A 183 -2.86 5.44 -11.01
C VAL A 183 -2.94 6.61 -10.02
N ALA A 184 -4.01 7.42 -10.10
CA ALA A 184 -4.20 8.54 -9.18
C ALA A 184 -4.40 8.07 -7.72
N ASP A 185 -5.01 6.90 -7.52
CA ASP A 185 -5.33 6.36 -6.20
C ASP A 185 -4.24 5.38 -5.71
N GLU A 186 -3.69 4.58 -6.63
CA GLU A 186 -2.69 3.53 -6.34
C GLU A 186 -1.45 3.70 -7.24
N PRO A 187 -0.65 4.78 -7.06
CA PRO A 187 0.48 5.09 -7.94
C PRO A 187 1.55 3.98 -7.97
N ASN A 188 1.71 3.24 -6.87
CA ASN A 188 2.66 2.12 -6.78
C ASN A 188 2.29 0.93 -7.70
N LYS A 189 1.06 0.88 -8.23
CA LYS A 189 0.59 -0.14 -9.18
C LYS A 189 0.64 0.34 -10.63
N ALA A 190 1.18 1.53 -10.89
CA ALA A 190 1.15 2.14 -12.22
C ALA A 190 1.96 1.38 -13.27
N LEU A 191 3.03 0.70 -12.85
CA LEU A 191 3.89 -0.12 -13.70
C LEU A 191 3.61 -1.62 -13.54
N ASP A 192 2.59 -2.02 -12.78
CA ASP A 192 2.21 -3.42 -12.60
C ASP A 192 1.38 -3.88 -13.81
N THR A 193 1.89 -4.84 -14.58
CA THR A 193 1.19 -5.38 -15.74
C THR A 193 -0.05 -6.20 -15.36
N GLU A 194 -0.15 -6.71 -14.12
CA GLU A 194 -1.37 -7.34 -13.62
C GLU A 194 -2.45 -6.30 -13.30
N ASN A 195 -2.09 -5.03 -13.09
CA ASN A 195 -3.02 -3.92 -12.93
C ASN A 195 -3.48 -3.33 -14.28
N LEU A 196 -3.19 -3.99 -15.41
CA LEU A 196 -3.56 -3.52 -16.75
C LEU A 196 -4.47 -4.51 -17.47
N ILE A 197 -5.45 -4.00 -18.20
CA ILE A 197 -6.28 -4.76 -19.15
C ILE A 197 -6.15 -4.10 -20.51
N VAL A 198 -5.87 -4.90 -21.54
CA VAL A 198 -5.81 -4.42 -22.91
C VAL A 198 -7.18 -4.52 -23.56
N THR A 199 -7.68 -3.39 -24.05
CA THR A 199 -8.99 -3.23 -24.66
C THR A 199 -8.86 -2.55 -26.02
N THR A 200 -9.96 -2.45 -26.76
CA THR A 200 -10.00 -1.56 -27.93
C THR A 200 -10.15 -0.12 -27.45
N ASP A 201 -9.63 0.84 -28.21
CA ASP A 201 -9.77 2.28 -27.93
C ASP A 201 -11.23 2.70 -27.67
N LYS A 202 -12.18 2.09 -28.38
CA LYS A 202 -13.62 2.32 -28.18
C LYS A 202 -14.07 1.85 -26.80
N ILE A 203 -13.76 0.61 -26.41
CA ILE A 203 -14.12 0.08 -25.09
C ILE A 203 -13.43 0.88 -23.98
N HIS A 204 -12.17 1.27 -24.19
CA HIS A 204 -11.43 2.09 -23.24
C HIS A 204 -12.14 3.43 -22.97
N LYS A 205 -12.59 4.12 -24.03
CA LYS A 205 -13.37 5.36 -23.92
C LYS A 205 -14.71 5.14 -23.23
N GLU A 206 -15.37 4.00 -23.46
CA GLU A 206 -16.64 3.67 -22.81
C GLU A 206 -16.48 3.43 -21.30
N ILE A 207 -15.42 2.73 -20.89
CA ILE A 207 -15.08 2.54 -19.46
C ILE A 207 -14.95 3.90 -18.76
N HIS A 208 -14.17 4.81 -19.32
CA HIS A 208 -13.99 6.16 -18.77
C HIS A 208 -15.29 6.96 -18.79
N LYS A 209 -16.08 6.88 -19.86
CA LYS A 209 -17.37 7.59 -19.99
C LYS A 209 -18.38 7.16 -18.94
N GLU A 210 -18.37 5.88 -18.56
CA GLU A 210 -19.28 5.30 -17.55
C GLU A 210 -18.71 5.38 -16.12
N ASN A 211 -17.53 5.95 -15.94
CA ASN A 211 -16.80 6.00 -14.66
C ASN A 211 -16.57 4.60 -14.07
N ALA A 212 -16.31 3.61 -14.92
CA ALA A 212 -16.04 2.24 -14.49
C ALA A 212 -14.58 2.05 -14.05
N GLU A 213 -14.13 2.87 -13.09
CA GLU A 213 -12.71 3.11 -12.79
C GLU A 213 -12.20 2.39 -11.54
N THR A 214 -13.08 1.70 -10.82
CA THR A 214 -12.68 0.78 -9.74
C THR A 214 -12.81 -0.67 -10.20
N PRO A 215 -12.11 -1.62 -9.56
CA PRO A 215 -12.26 -3.04 -9.88
C PRO A 215 -13.73 -3.51 -9.86
N GLU A 216 -14.51 -3.01 -8.90
CA GLU A 216 -15.92 -3.36 -8.72
C GLU A 216 -16.81 -2.73 -9.81
N GLU A 217 -16.60 -1.47 -10.16
CA GLU A 217 -17.37 -0.80 -11.23
C GLU A 217 -16.99 -1.34 -12.61
N LEU A 218 -15.71 -1.63 -12.84
CA LEU A 218 -15.24 -2.27 -14.07
C LEU A 218 -15.83 -3.67 -14.23
N LYS A 219 -15.94 -4.43 -13.13
CA LYS A 219 -16.63 -5.73 -13.15
C LYS A 219 -18.10 -5.57 -13.52
N LYS A 220 -18.79 -4.58 -12.96
CA LYS A 220 -20.18 -4.29 -13.31
C LYS A 220 -20.34 -3.92 -14.79
N PHE A 221 -19.48 -3.03 -15.31
CA PHE A 221 -19.44 -2.66 -16.73
C PHE A 221 -19.27 -3.89 -17.63
N ILE A 222 -18.33 -4.78 -17.29
CA ILE A 222 -18.09 -6.03 -18.04
C ILE A 222 -19.35 -6.91 -18.05
N ASP A 223 -20.01 -7.06 -16.91
CA ASP A 223 -21.21 -7.89 -16.77
C ASP A 223 -22.39 -7.31 -17.57
N ASP A 224 -22.62 -6.00 -17.48
CA ASP A 224 -23.72 -5.29 -18.16
C ASP A 224 -23.58 -5.37 -19.70
N ARG A 225 -22.36 -5.52 -20.21
CA ARG A 225 -22.08 -5.65 -21.66
C ARG A 225 -21.93 -7.10 -22.14
N GLY A 226 -22.01 -8.09 -21.24
CA GLY A 226 -21.81 -9.50 -21.58
C GLY A 226 -20.38 -9.83 -21.99
N TYR A 227 -19.39 -9.08 -21.51
CA TYR A 227 -17.97 -9.29 -21.79
C TYR A 227 -17.36 -10.37 -20.90
N SER A 228 -16.19 -10.86 -21.31
CA SER A 228 -15.40 -11.80 -20.50
C SER A 228 -14.64 -11.06 -19.41
N THR A 229 -14.65 -11.60 -18.19
CA THR A 229 -13.88 -11.03 -17.07
C THR A 229 -12.42 -11.49 -17.13
N PRO A 230 -11.45 -10.56 -17.20
CA PRO A 230 -10.04 -10.94 -17.22
C PRO A 230 -9.57 -11.55 -15.90
N LYS A 231 -8.64 -12.52 -16.00
CA LYS A 231 -8.13 -13.26 -14.84
C LYS A 231 -7.49 -12.36 -13.78
N ASN A 232 -6.79 -11.32 -14.21
CA ASN A 232 -6.15 -10.37 -13.30
C ASN A 232 -7.19 -9.55 -12.51
N LEU A 233 -8.28 -9.11 -13.15
CA LEU A 233 -9.39 -8.47 -12.44
C LEU A 233 -10.02 -9.43 -11.42
N GLU A 234 -10.24 -10.70 -11.77
CA GLU A 234 -10.75 -11.68 -10.79
C GLU A 234 -9.82 -11.85 -9.59
N LYS A 235 -8.50 -11.89 -9.81
CA LYS A 235 -7.51 -12.01 -8.73
C LYS A 235 -7.61 -10.81 -7.78
N ILE A 236 -7.70 -9.60 -8.31
CA ILE A 236 -7.83 -8.36 -7.53
C ILE A 236 -9.11 -8.39 -6.69
N LEU A 237 -10.25 -8.72 -7.30
CA LEU A 237 -11.54 -8.82 -6.61
C LEU A 237 -11.56 -9.91 -5.52
N LYS A 238 -10.87 -11.03 -5.73
CA LYS A 238 -10.75 -12.11 -4.74
C LYS A 238 -9.88 -11.71 -3.54
N LYS A 239 -8.85 -10.88 -3.74
CA LYS A 239 -7.98 -10.40 -2.65
C LYS A 239 -8.72 -9.45 -1.71
N LYS A 240 -9.59 -8.57 -2.22
CA LYS A 240 -10.38 -7.64 -1.40
C LYS A 240 -11.47 -8.30 -0.53
N LYS A 241 -11.85 -9.55 -0.81
CA LYS A 241 -12.91 -10.29 -0.08
C LYS A 241 -12.38 -11.11 1.10
N LYS A 242 -11.07 -11.12 1.34
CA LYS A 242 -10.42 -11.83 2.45
C LYS A 242 -9.94 -10.83 3.48
#